data_AF-A0A8T5I681-F1
#
_entry.id   AF-A0A8T5I681-F1
#
_cell.length_a   1.000
_cell.length_b   1.000
_cell.length_c   1.000
_cell.angle_alpha   90.00
_cell.angle_beta   90.00
_cell.angle_gamma   90.00
#
_symmetry.space_group_name_H-M   'P 1'
#
loop_
_entity.id
_entity.type
_entity.pdbx_description
1 polymer ?
#
loop_
_entity_poly.entity_id
_entity_poly.type
_entity_poly.pdbx_seq_one_letter_code
_entity_poly.pdbx_strand_id
1 'polypeptide(L)'
;MSEHKIFGQDIYWANFIGLMVLTAIEVVAVGSEFSKAMTLFILVGIAIPKFIMIAAIFMHLWGDKDSKILTLTALFPTFFIIVMVLFIGLTHPEATTGLPEWCRPGYYKL
;
A
#
# COMPACT_ATOMS: atom_id res chain seq x y z
N MET A 1 19.36 9.66 15.63
CA MET A 1 19.29 8.29 16.17
C MET A 1 17.98 8.21 16.94
N SER A 2 17.07 7.29 16.61
CA SER A 2 15.74 7.26 17.23
C SER A 2 15.85 7.08 18.75
N GLU A 3 15.03 7.83 19.48
CA GLU A 3 14.87 7.69 20.94
C GLU A 3 14.14 6.38 21.30
N HIS A 4 13.47 5.77 20.33
CA HIS A 4 12.72 4.53 20.46
C HIS A 4 13.51 3.35 19.87
N LYS A 5 13.77 2.34 20.71
CA LYS A 5 14.39 1.06 20.33
C LYS A 5 13.36 -0.06 20.50
N ILE A 6 13.25 -0.94 19.52
CA ILE A 6 12.46 -2.18 19.61
C ILE A 6 13.46 -3.33 19.64
N PHE A 7 13.42 -4.16 20.68
CA PHE A 7 14.39 -5.25 20.94
C PHE A 7 15.87 -4.82 20.99
N GLY A 8 16.14 -3.58 21.40
CA GLY A 8 17.51 -3.05 21.48
C GLY A 8 18.10 -2.61 20.13
N GLN A 9 17.38 -2.85 19.04
CA GLN A 9 17.71 -2.37 17.71
C GLN A 9 16.97 -1.07 17.40
N ASP A 10 17.59 -0.22 16.59
CA ASP A 10 16.97 1.00 16.08
C ASP A 10 15.68 0.63 15.32
N ILE A 11 14.60 1.35 15.64
CA ILE A 11 13.27 1.09 15.06
C ILE A 11 13.28 1.20 13.53
N TYR A 12 14.06 2.11 12.95
CA TYR A 12 14.17 2.25 11.51
C TYR A 12 14.80 1.02 10.87
N TRP A 13 15.80 0.43 11.53
CA TRP A 13 16.46 -0.78 11.03
C TRP A 13 15.55 -2.00 11.09
N ALA A 14 14.83 -2.18 12.20
CA ALA A 14 13.84 -3.26 12.31
C ALA A 14 12.71 -3.11 11.28
N ASN A 15 12.22 -1.88 11.08
CA ASN A 15 11.18 -1.57 10.10
C ASN A 15 11.66 -1.79 8.65
N PHE A 16 12.89 -1.38 8.34
CA PHE A 16 13.52 -1.61 7.03
C PHE A 16 13.61 -3.11 6.71
N ILE A 17 14.10 -3.92 7.64
CA ILE A 17 14.20 -5.37 7.45
C ILE A 17 12.81 -5.98 7.24
N GLY A 18 11.82 -5.58 8.04
CA GLY A 18 10.45 -6.06 7.86
C GLY A 18 9.87 -5.71 6.48
N LEU A 19 10.09 -4.50 5.98
CA LEU A 19 9.67 -4.11 4.62
C LEU A 19 10.38 -4.93 3.53
N MET A 20 11.67 -5.23 3.71
CA MET A 20 12.41 -6.07 2.77
C MET A 20 11.84 -7.49 2.73
N VAL A 21 11.51 -8.08 3.88
CA VAL A 21 10.88 -9.41 3.96
C VAL A 21 9.51 -9.41 3.28
N LEU A 22 8.65 -8.43 3.59
CA LEU A 22 7.34 -8.31 2.96
C LEU A 22 7.44 -8.15 1.43
N THR A 23 8.45 -7.41 0.95
CA THR A 23 8.71 -7.24 -0.48
C THR A 23 9.22 -8.54 -1.12
N ALA A 24 10.08 -9.29 -0.44
CA ALA A 24 10.51 -10.60 -0.93
C ALA A 24 9.32 -11.55 -1.09
N ILE A 25 8.36 -11.53 -0.15
CA ILE A 25 7.14 -12.34 -0.25
C ILE A 25 6.30 -11.94 -1.47
N GLU A 26 6.14 -10.65 -1.76
CA GLU A 26 5.43 -10.18 -2.96
C GLU A 26 6.11 -10.66 -4.25
N VAL A 27 7.43 -10.54 -4.33
CA VAL A 27 8.21 -11.00 -5.49
C VAL A 27 8.03 -12.51 -5.68
N VAL A 28 8.08 -13.30 -4.60
CA VAL A 28 7.82 -14.75 -4.65
C VAL A 28 6.37 -15.04 -5.06
N ALA A 29 5.40 -14.29 -4.56
CA ALA A 29 3.99 -14.49 -4.89
C ALA A 29 3.67 -14.18 -6.36
N VAL A 30 4.34 -13.19 -6.95
CA VAL A 30 4.23 -12.85 -8.38
C VAL A 30 5.02 -13.83 -9.25
N GLY A 31 6.16 -14.33 -8.77
CA GLY A 31 7.02 -15.27 -9.50
C GLY A 31 6.58 -16.74 -9.42
N SER A 32 5.60 -17.07 -8.57
CA SER A 32 5.08 -18.43 -8.39
C SER A 32 3.80 -18.65 -9.19
N GLU A 33 3.52 -19.90 -9.57
CA GLU A 33 2.28 -20.27 -10.27
C GLU A 33 1.08 -20.37 -9.31
N PHE A 34 0.64 -19.23 -8.79
CA PHE A 34 -0.62 -19.11 -8.03
C PHE A 34 -1.80 -18.74 -8.93
N SER A 35 -3.02 -19.00 -8.45
CA SER A 35 -4.21 -18.46 -9.10
C SER A 35 -4.21 -16.93 -9.00
N LYS A 36 -4.72 -16.24 -10.02
CA LYS A 36 -4.79 -14.77 -10.04
C LYS A 36 -5.43 -14.18 -8.78
N ALA A 37 -6.48 -14.83 -8.29
CA ALA A 37 -7.16 -14.42 -7.07
C ALA A 37 -6.26 -14.54 -5.83
N MET A 38 -5.47 -15.62 -5.73
CA MET A 38 -4.53 -15.82 -4.62
C MET A 38 -3.38 -14.81 -4.67
N THR A 39 -2.78 -14.58 -5.85
CA THR A 39 -1.71 -13.57 -5.99
C THR A 39 -2.21 -12.18 -5.59
N LEU A 40 -3.39 -11.78 -6.06
CA LEU A 40 -3.99 -10.49 -5.68
C LEU A 40 -4.29 -10.41 -4.18
N PHE A 41 -4.80 -11.49 -3.58
CA PHE A 41 -5.06 -11.53 -2.14
C PHE A 41 -3.77 -11.34 -1.33
N ILE A 42 -2.67 -11.99 -1.73
CA ILE A 42 -1.37 -11.82 -1.07
C ILE A 42 -0.86 -10.39 -1.22
N LEU A 43 -0.88 -9.82 -2.43
CA LEU A 43 -0.41 -8.47 -2.69
C LEU A 43 -1.19 -7.41 -1.89
N VAL A 44 -2.53 -7.50 -1.92
CA VAL A 44 -3.40 -6.57 -1.17
C VAL A 44 -3.24 -6.78 0.34
N GLY A 45 -3.12 -8.02 0.80
CA GLY A 45 -2.90 -8.35 2.20
C GLY A 45 -1.59 -7.78 2.74
N ILE A 46 -0.51 -7.82 1.96
CA ILE A 46 0.81 -7.28 2.35
C ILE A 46 0.86 -5.75 2.24
N ALA A 47 0.07 -5.15 1.35
CA ALA A 47 0.01 -3.69 1.22
C ALA A 47 -0.40 -2.99 2.52
N ILE A 48 -1.29 -3.61 3.33
CA ILE A 48 -1.76 -3.05 4.60
C ILE A 48 -0.63 -2.88 5.64
N PRO A 49 0.08 -3.94 6.07
CA PRO A 49 1.17 -3.79 7.04
C PRO A 49 2.30 -2.91 6.50
N LYS A 50 2.62 -2.98 5.19
CA LYS A 50 3.61 -2.08 4.59
C LYS A 50 3.22 -0.60 4.70
N PHE A 51 1.97 -0.28 4.39
CA PHE A 51 1.46 1.08 4.52
C PHE A 51 1.61 1.59 5.95
N ILE A 52 1.23 0.78 6.95
CA ILE A 52 1.35 1.14 8.37
C ILE A 52 2.81 1.34 8.76
N MET A 53 3.70 0.41 8.38
CA MET A 53 5.14 0.47 8.67
C MET A 53 5.79 1.73 8.07
N ILE A 54 5.41 2.13 6.86
CA ILE A 54 5.94 3.34 6.22
C ILE A 54 5.35 4.59 6.87
N ALA A 55 4.02 4.65 7.01
CA ALA A 55 3.30 5.80 7.52
C ALA A 55 3.67 6.11 8.98
N ALA A 56 3.62 5.10 9.85
CA ALA A 56 3.87 5.28 11.27
C ALA A 56 5.35 5.61 11.56
N ILE A 57 6.28 4.91 10.92
CA ILE A 57 7.70 4.94 11.30
C ILE A 57 8.54 5.82 10.37
N PHE A 58 8.49 5.62 9.05
CA PHE A 58 9.32 6.41 8.12
C PHE A 58 8.78 7.83 7.89
N MET A 59 7.46 7.99 7.87
CA MET A 59 6.80 9.30 7.72
C MET A 59 6.53 10.00 9.05
N HIS A 60 6.91 9.41 10.18
CA HIS A 60 6.75 9.99 11.53
C HIS A 60 5.30 10.42 11.86
N LEU A 61 4.31 9.76 11.25
CA LEU A 61 2.90 10.01 11.55
C LEU A 61 2.49 9.42 12.91
N TRP A 62 3.41 8.75 13.61
CA TRP A 62 3.16 8.18 14.92
C TRP A 62 4.38 8.34 15.84
N GLY A 63 4.15 8.73 17.10
CA GLY A 63 5.17 8.78 18.17
C GLY A 63 5.80 10.14 18.43
N ASP A 64 5.83 11.05 17.46
CA ASP A 64 6.40 12.39 17.63
C ASP A 64 5.37 13.41 18.14
N LYS A 65 5.88 14.50 18.74
CA LYS A 65 5.06 15.60 19.28
C LYS A 65 4.13 16.22 18.22
N ASP A 66 4.60 16.25 16.97
CA ASP A 66 3.90 16.84 15.83
C ASP A 66 3.14 15.80 14.97
N SER A 67 3.20 14.50 15.32
CA SER A 67 2.57 13.43 14.53
C SER A 67 1.07 13.62 14.34
N LYS A 68 0.37 14.23 15.31
CA LYS A 68 -1.08 14.47 15.23
C LYS A 68 -1.45 15.43 14.10
N ILE A 69 -0.71 16.54 13.95
CA ILE A 69 -1.00 17.53 12.91
C ILE A 69 -0.63 16.98 11.53
N LEU A 70 0.49 16.25 11.43
CA LEU A 70 0.94 15.61 10.20
C LEU A 70 -0.02 14.50 9.74
N THR A 71 -0.60 13.74 10.67
CA THR A 71 -1.61 12.72 10.34
C THR A 71 -2.90 13.37 9.85
N LEU A 72 -3.32 14.47 10.49
CA LEU A 72 -4.51 15.21 10.09
C LEU A 72 -4.38 15.77 8.67
N THR A 73 -3.21 16.33 8.33
CA THR A 73 -2.94 16.82 6.98
C THR A 73 -2.81 15.69 5.96
N ALA A 74 -2.30 14.52 6.33
CA ALA A 74 -2.25 13.34 5.45
C ALA A 74 -3.64 12.72 5.20
N LEU A 75 -4.56 12.80 6.17
CA LEU A 75 -5.93 12.30 6.02
C LEU A 75 -6.75 13.10 5.02
N PHE A 76 -6.47 14.39 4.85
CA PHE A 76 -7.19 15.25 3.91
C PHE A 76 -7.10 14.78 2.44
N PRO A 77 -5.92 14.64 1.81
CA PRO A 77 -5.83 14.11 0.46
C PRO A 77 -6.27 12.64 0.38
N THR A 78 -6.05 11.85 1.45
CA THR A 78 -6.50 10.45 1.50
C THR A 78 -8.02 10.35 1.41
N PHE A 79 -8.75 11.22 2.11
CA PHE A 79 -10.20 11.31 2.04
C PHE A 79 -10.67 11.62 0.61
N PHE A 80 -10.04 12.60 -0.06
CA PHE A 80 -10.38 12.92 -1.45
C PHE A 80 -10.12 11.77 -2.42
N ILE A 81 -9.01 11.04 -2.25
CA ILE A 81 -8.70 9.86 -3.08
C ILE A 81 -9.76 8.77 -2.87
N ILE A 82 -10.15 8.49 -1.62
CA ILE A 82 -11.20 7.52 -1.32
C ILE A 82 -12.51 7.93 -1.98
N VAL A 83 -12.91 9.20 -1.84
CA VAL A 83 -14.12 9.73 -2.48
C VAL A 83 -14.04 9.61 -4.00
N MET A 84 -12.90 9.96 -4.61
CA MET A 84 -12.69 9.84 -6.05
C MET A 84 -12.84 8.38 -6.51
N VAL A 85 -12.23 7.41 -5.81
CA VAL A 85 -12.34 6.00 -6.17
C VAL A 85 -13.76 5.47 -5.99
N LEU A 86 -14.43 5.78 -4.88
CA LEU A 86 -15.77 5.25 -4.59
C LEU A 86 -16.85 5.90 -5.46
N PHE A 87 -16.87 7.23 -5.57
CA PHE A 87 -17.94 7.97 -6.25
C PHE A 87 -17.66 8.28 -7.73
N ILE A 88 -16.41 8.27 -8.16
CA ILE A 88 -16.08 8.44 -9.58
C ILE A 88 -15.72 7.09 -10.18
N GLY A 89 -14.86 6.32 -9.51
CA GLY A 89 -14.37 5.04 -10.01
C GLY A 89 -15.38 3.88 -9.96
N LEU A 90 -16.26 3.80 -8.96
CA LEU A 90 -17.15 2.64 -8.79
C LEU A 90 -18.63 2.91 -9.08
N THR A 91 -19.08 4.17 -9.12
CA THR A 91 -20.50 4.51 -9.36
C THR A 91 -20.78 5.04 -10.77
N HIS A 92 -19.78 5.15 -11.66
CA HIS A 92 -20.01 5.46 -13.08
C HIS A 92 -20.09 4.18 -13.94
N PRO A 93 -21.11 4.05 -14.82
CA PRO A 93 -21.38 2.83 -15.61
C PRO A 93 -20.33 2.49 -16.67
N GLU A 94 -19.31 3.34 -16.85
CA GLU A 94 -18.24 3.22 -17.85
C GLU A 94 -16.83 3.27 -17.22
N ALA A 95 -16.70 3.30 -15.89
CA ALA A 95 -15.40 3.53 -15.25
C ALA A 95 -14.37 2.41 -15.51
N THR A 96 -14.83 1.17 -15.70
CA THR A 96 -13.98 0.01 -16.02
C THR A 96 -14.22 -0.54 -17.43
N THR A 97 -15.39 -0.25 -18.01
CA THR A 97 -15.83 -0.75 -19.31
C THR A 97 -15.73 0.29 -20.43
N GLY A 98 -15.66 1.59 -20.15
CA GLY A 98 -15.47 2.63 -21.17
C GLY A 98 -14.03 2.76 -21.67
N LEU A 99 -13.10 1.99 -21.09
CA LEU A 99 -11.71 1.98 -21.52
C LEU A 99 -11.61 1.36 -22.93
N PRO A 100 -10.87 2.01 -23.86
CA PRO A 100 -10.60 1.48 -25.19
C PRO A 100 -10.12 0.04 -25.13
N GLU A 101 -10.44 -0.76 -26.16
CA GLU A 101 -10.13 -2.19 -26.17
C GLU A 101 -8.65 -2.49 -25.92
N TRP A 102 -7.74 -1.62 -26.36
CA TRP A 102 -6.30 -1.75 -26.14
C TRP A 102 -5.85 -1.61 -24.67
N CYS A 103 -6.63 -0.95 -23.81
CA CYS A 103 -6.36 -0.88 -22.37
C CYS A 103 -6.90 -2.08 -21.59
N ARG A 104 -7.70 -2.97 -22.22
CA ARG A 104 -8.35 -4.08 -21.53
C ARG A 104 -7.45 -5.32 -21.49
N PRO A 105 -7.39 -6.04 -20.34
CA PRO A 105 -6.65 -7.30 -20.24
C PRO A 105 -7.13 -8.31 -21.29
N GLY A 106 -6.21 -8.90 -22.05
CA GLY A 106 -6.49 -9.89 -23.10
C GLY A 106 -6.50 -9.34 -24.53
N TYR A 107 -6.44 -8.01 -24.74
CA TYR A 107 -6.40 -7.41 -26.07
C TYR A 107 -5.19 -7.82 -26.89
N TYR A 108 -4.00 -7.79 -26.28
CA TYR A 108 -2.75 -8.11 -26.98
C TYR A 108 -2.51 -9.61 -27.16
N LYS A 109 -3.37 -10.49 -26.61
CA LYS A 109 -3.16 -11.96 -26.59
C LYS A 109 -1.72 -12.37 -26.19
N LEU A 110 -1.08 -11.54 -25.37
CA LEU A 110 0.22 -11.77 -24.75
C LEU A 110 0.02 -12.42 -23.38
#